data_AF-A0A268QU44-F1
#
_entry.id   AF-A0A268QU44-F1
#
_cell.length_a   1.000
_cell.length_b   1.000
_cell.length_c   1.000
_cell.angle_alpha   90.00
_cell.angle_beta   90.00
_cell.angle_gamma   90.00
#
_symmetry.space_group_name_H-M   'P 1'
#
loop_
_entity.id
_entity.type
_entity.pdbx_description
1 polymer ?
#
loop_
_entity_poly.entity_id
_entity_poly.type
_entity_poly.pdbx_seq_one_letter_code
_entity_poly.pdbx_strand_id
1 'polypeptide(L)' 'KGIASNGKPFLTLIFQDQSGDIEAKLWDVSEEDAKNYSPETIVKVAGDILNYRGRNQLRIRQIRPASPT' A
#
# COMPACT_ATOMS: atom_id res chain seq x y z
N LYS A 1 8.08 -4.84 5.25
CA LYS A 1 9.15 -4.30 4.40
C LYS A 1 9.83 -5.45 3.66
N GLY A 2 9.97 -5.36 2.34
CA GLY A 2 10.67 -6.35 1.51
C GLY A 2 11.55 -5.67 0.46
N ILE A 3 12.49 -6.42 -0.13
CA ILE A 3 13.31 -5.98 -1.25
C ILE A 3 12.85 -6.75 -2.49
N ALA A 4 12.48 -6.03 -3.53
CA ALA A 4 12.04 -6.65 -4.77
C ALA A 4 13.24 -7.18 -5.58
N SER A 5 12.97 -8.02 -6.58
CA SER A 5 14.01 -8.60 -7.45
C SER A 5 14.84 -7.55 -8.20
N ASN A 6 14.34 -6.32 -8.31
CA ASN A 6 15.04 -5.17 -8.89
C ASN A 6 15.83 -4.35 -7.85
N GLY A 7 15.98 -4.83 -6.61
CA GLY A 7 16.70 -4.18 -5.52
C GLY A 7 15.94 -3.03 -4.85
N LYS A 8 14.76 -2.64 -5.34
CA LYS A 8 13.99 -1.55 -4.76
C LYS A 8 13.22 -2.00 -3.52
N PRO A 9 13.22 -1.20 -2.43
CA PRO A 9 12.40 -1.50 -1.27
C PRO A 9 10.91 -1.36 -1.63
N PHE A 10 10.10 -2.25 -1.06
CA PHE A 10 8.64 -2.18 -1.15
C PHE A 10 7.98 -2.44 0.21
N LEU A 11 6.79 -1.88 0.40
CA LEU A 11 5.89 -2.22 1.48
C LEU A 11 4.73 -3.04 0.93
N THR A 12 4.42 -4.13 1.62
CA THR A 12 3.12 -4.78 1.52
C THR A 12 2.26 -4.19 2.62
N LEU A 13 1.14 -3.57 2.23
CA LEU A 13 0.13 -3.02 3.12
C LEU A 13 -1.15 -3.81 2.93
N ILE A 14 -1.97 -3.93 3.97
CA ILE A 14 -3.32 -4.47 3.87
C ILE A 14 -4.25 -3.30 4.20
N PHE A 15 -5.07 -2.89 3.24
CA PHE A 15 -6.10 -1.89 3.49
C PHE A 15 -7.40 -2.59 3.80
N GLN A 16 -8.19 -2.01 4.69
CA GLN A 16 -9.50 -2.52 5.06
C GLN A 16 -10.51 -1.38 5.05
N ASP A 17 -11.66 -1.62 4.44
CA ASP A 17 -12.85 -0.77 4.56
C ASP A 17 -14.08 -1.61 4.92
N GLN A 18 -15.27 -1.04 4.87
CA GLN A 18 -16.53 -1.75 5.11
C GLN A 18 -16.76 -2.91 4.13
N SER A 19 -16.15 -2.86 2.95
CA SER A 19 -16.29 -3.85 1.88
C SER A 19 -15.38 -5.08 2.05
N GLY A 20 -14.37 -5.02 2.91
CA GLY A 20 -13.39 -6.08 3.12
C GLY A 20 -11.96 -5.57 3.13
N ASP A 21 -11.00 -6.48 2.93
CA ASP A 21 -9.57 -6.19 2.88
C ASP A 21 -8.97 -6.36 1.46
N ILE A 22 -7.92 -5.61 1.18
CA ILE A 22 -7.14 -5.74 -0.05
C ILE A 22 -5.64 -5.61 0.23
N GLU A 23 -4.86 -6.52 -0.36
CA GLU A 23 -3.41 -6.44 -0.33
C GLU A 23 -2.94 -5.36 -1.31
N ALA A 24 -2.08 -4.46 -0.84
CA ALA A 24 -1.52 -3.38 -1.61
C ALA A 24 0.01 -3.40 -1.59
N LYS A 25 0.63 -3.07 -2.73
CA LYS A 25 2.07 -2.94 -2.86
C LYS A 25 2.45 -1.49 -3.14
N LEU A 26 3.23 -0.92 -2.23
CA LEU A 26 3.87 0.38 -2.37
C LEU A 26 5.34 0.16 -2.73
N TRP A 27 5.76 0.69 -3.86
CA TRP A 27 7.13 0.58 -4.38
C TRP A 27 7.90 1.85 -4.11
N ASP A 28 9.24 1.77 -4.12
CA ASP A 28 10.12 2.95 -3.97
C ASP A 28 9.95 3.65 -2.62
N VAL A 29 9.70 2.87 -1.56
CA VAL A 29 9.48 3.36 -0.20
C VAL A 29 10.77 3.77 0.49
N SER A 30 10.76 4.98 1.03
CA SER A 30 11.78 5.44 1.98
C SER A 30 11.55 4.86 3.38
N GLU A 31 12.53 5.02 4.27
CA GLU A 31 12.35 4.65 5.68
C GLU A 31 11.34 5.53 6.42
N GLU A 32 11.15 6.77 5.97
CA GLU A 32 10.11 7.67 6.49
C GLU A 32 8.72 7.21 6.08
N ASP A 33 8.53 6.79 4.82
CA ASP A 33 7.25 6.24 4.37
C ASP A 33 6.85 5.02 5.19
N ALA A 34 7.82 4.15 5.51
CA ALA A 34 7.57 2.99 6.35
C ALA A 34 7.13 3.34 7.77
N LYS A 35 7.54 4.50 8.31
CA LYS A 35 7.07 5.01 9.62
C LYS A 35 5.71 5.70 9.50
N ASN A 36 5.52 6.50 8.46
CA ASN A 36 4.28 7.27 8.24
C ASN A 36 3.08 6.38 7.91
N TYR A 37 3.29 5.27 7.21
CA TYR A 37 2.23 4.30 6.87
C TYR A 37 2.20 3.12 7.84
N SER A 38 2.03 3.45 9.12
CA SER A 38 1.87 2.46 10.19
C SER A 38 0.42 1.94 10.27
N PRO A 39 0.18 0.79 10.92
CA PRO A 39 -1.17 0.32 11.22
C PRO A 39 -2.04 1.40 11.87
N GLU A 40 -3.35 1.32 11.69
CA GLU A 40 -4.33 2.28 12.23
C GLU A 40 -4.27 3.70 11.62
N THR A 41 -3.42 3.92 10.60
CA THR A 41 -3.37 5.19 9.86
C THR A 41 -4.39 5.19 8.73
N ILE A 42 -5.30 6.18 8.73
CA ILE A 42 -6.24 6.37 7.63
C ILE A 42 -5.52 7.08 6.48
N VAL A 43 -5.58 6.48 5.29
CA VAL A 43 -4.89 6.97 4.10
C VAL A 43 -5.84 7.06 2.91
N LYS A 44 -5.55 7.97 2.00
CA LYS A 44 -6.16 7.98 0.66
C LYS A 44 -5.15 7.43 -0.33
N VAL A 45 -5.54 6.38 -1.04
CA VAL A 45 -4.72 5.71 -2.05
C VAL A 45 -5.33 5.84 -3.44
N ALA A 46 -4.48 6.00 -4.43
CA ALA A 46 -4.83 5.93 -5.84
C ALA A 46 -3.86 4.96 -6.54
N GLY A 47 -4.37 4.09 -7.38
CA GLY A 47 -3.60 3.01 -7.96
C GLY A 47 -4.41 2.15 -8.91
N ASP A 48 -3.79 1.07 -9.38
CA ASP A 48 -4.40 0.13 -10.30
C ASP A 48 -4.65 -1.20 -9.58
N ILE A 49 -5.80 -1.83 -9.83
CA ILE A 49 -6.09 -3.18 -9.34
C ILE A 49 -5.53 -4.19 -10.33
N LEU A 50 -4.66 -5.08 -9.83
CA LEU A 50 -4.08 -6.18 -10.57
C LEU A 50 -4.69 -7.48 -10.05
N ASN A 51 -5.12 -8.37 -10.94
CA ASN A 51 -5.50 -9.71 -10.54
C ASN A 51 -4.26 -10.62 -10.64
N TYR A 52 -3.81 -11.14 -9.51
CA TYR A 52 -2.69 -12.06 -9.43
C TYR A 52 -3.14 -13.38 -8.79
N ARG A 53 -3.11 -14.47 -9.57
CA ARG A 53 -3.55 -15.81 -9.14
C ARG A 53 -4.96 -15.82 -8.53
N GLY A 54 -5.87 -15.06 -9.12
CA GLY A 54 -7.27 -14.97 -8.67
C GLY A 54 -7.50 -14.05 -7.47
N ARG A 55 -6.45 -13.39 -6.95
CA ARG A 55 -6.59 -12.39 -5.88
C ARG A 55 -6.34 -10.99 -6.42
N ASN A 56 -7.18 -10.04 -6.00
CA ASN A 56 -6.97 -8.64 -6.32
C ASN A 56 -5.85 -8.08 -5.45
N GLN A 57 -4.94 -7.38 -6.09
CA GLN A 57 -3.82 -6.70 -5.47
C GLN A 57 -3.78 -5.26 -5.96
N LEU A 58 -3.76 -4.31 -5.05
CA LEU A 58 -3.67 -2.89 -5.37
C LEU A 58 -2.20 -2.52 -5.60
N ARG A 59 -1.87 -2.09 -6.82
CA ARG A 59 -0.60 -1.41 -7.09
C ARG A 59 -0.77 0.07 -6.80
N ILE A 60 -0.15 0.55 -5.72
CA ILE A 60 -0.26 1.96 -5.31
C ILE A 60 0.57 2.82 -6.25
N ARG A 61 -0.07 3.83 -6.85
CA ARG A 61 0.59 4.89 -7.64
C ARG A 61 0.81 6.15 -6.80
N GLN A 62 -0.14 6.45 -5.92
CA GLN A 62 -0.08 7.59 -5.02
C GLN A 62 -0.75 7.23 -3.70
N ILE A 63 -0.15 7.66 -2.59
CA ILE A 63 -0.67 7.48 -1.24
C ILE A 63 -0.43 8.75 -0.45
N ARG A 64 -1.38 9.09 0.42
CA ARG A 64 -1.23 10.17 1.40
C ARG A 64 -2.04 9.87 2.66
N PRO A 65 -1.62 10.35 3.84
CA PRO A 65 -2.49 10.40 5.01
C PRO A 65 -3.80 11.13 4.70
N ALA A 66 -4.90 10.61 5.22
CA ALA A 66 -6.16 11.33 5.24
C ALA A 66 -6.11 12.33 6.39
N SER A 67 -6.18 13.62 6.08
CA SER A 67 -6.40 14.63 7.12
C SER A 67 -7.78 14.40 7.74
N PRO A 68 -7.93 14.50 9.07
CA PRO A 68 -9.25 14.51 9.68
C PRO A 68 -10.05 15.65 9.05
N THR A 69 -11.26 15.32 8.62
CA THR A 69 -12.22 16.30 8.09
C THR A 69 -13.01 16.89 9.25
#